data_AF-A0A9E3N276-F1
#
_entry.id   AF-A0A9E3N276-F1
#
_cell.length_a   1.000
_cell.length_b   1.000
_cell.length_c   1.000
_cell.angle_alpha   90.00
_cell.angle_beta   90.00
_cell.angle_gamma   90.00
#
_symmetry.space_group_name_H-M   'P 1'
#
loop_
_entity.id
_entity.type
_entity.pdbx_description
1 polymer ?
#
loop_
_entity_poly.entity_id
_entity_poly.type
_entity_poly.pdbx_seq_one_letter_code
_entity_poly.pdbx_strand_id
1 'polypeptide(L)'
;MKYAVYGALAGGNENSSQAVDVTNALQTAIDSSQGIVRIDNGTMGGDPSHGNKKHFGACVALDAQDRFFACEEGQTIDFFHTIPPSG
;
A
#
# COMPACT_ATOMS: atom_id res chain seq x y z
N MET A 1 -3.79 5.68 10.41
CA MET A 1 -3.58 4.39 9.74
C MET A 1 -3.87 3.22 10.69
N LYS A 2 -4.44 2.08 10.24
CA LYS A 2 -4.57 0.86 11.08
C LYS A 2 -3.52 -0.20 10.77
N TYR A 3 -3.36 -0.55 9.50
CA TYR A 3 -2.41 -1.58 9.06
C TYR A 3 -2.14 -1.47 7.57
N ALA A 4 -0.88 -1.57 7.14
CA ALA A 4 -0.54 -1.79 5.75
C ALA A 4 0.59 -2.80 5.57
N VAL A 5 0.50 -3.55 4.48
CA VAL A 5 1.49 -4.52 4.04
C VAL A 5 1.87 -4.26 2.60
N TYR A 6 3.14 -4.45 2.30
CA TYR A 6 3.68 -4.42 0.94
C TYR A 6 4.66 -5.55 0.72
N GLY A 7 4.55 -6.22 -0.43
CA GLY A 7 5.48 -7.26 -0.82
C GLY A 7 4.84 -8.34 -1.68
N ALA A 8 5.49 -9.49 -1.75
CA ALA A 8 5.03 -10.60 -2.58
C ALA A 8 5.02 -11.91 -1.80
N LEU A 9 4.14 -12.81 -2.22
CA LEU A 9 4.20 -14.21 -1.87
C LEU A 9 4.75 -14.97 -3.08
N ALA A 10 6.05 -15.24 -3.09
CA ALA A 10 6.71 -15.81 -4.26
C ALA A 10 6.07 -17.15 -4.65
N GLY A 11 5.47 -17.21 -5.84
CA GLY A 11 4.78 -18.42 -6.33
C GLY A 11 3.58 -18.88 -5.48
N GLY A 12 3.04 -18.03 -4.60
CA GLY A 12 1.99 -18.43 -3.66
C GLY A 12 2.45 -19.33 -2.51
N ASN A 13 3.77 -19.50 -2.33
CA ASN A 13 4.33 -20.31 -1.25
C ASN A 13 4.26 -19.57 0.08
N GLU A 14 3.46 -20.07 1.02
CA GLU A 14 3.22 -19.51 2.35
C GLU A 14 4.50 -19.34 3.19
N ASN A 15 5.54 -20.12 2.90
CA ASN A 15 6.83 -20.05 3.59
C ASN A 15 7.80 -19.03 2.98
N SER A 16 7.43 -18.42 1.85
CA SER A 16 8.22 -17.41 1.12
C SER A 16 7.53 -16.06 1.13
N SER A 17 6.97 -15.67 2.28
CA SER A 17 6.40 -14.35 2.48
C SER A 17 7.52 -13.31 2.52
N GLN A 18 7.62 -12.54 1.43
CA GLN A 18 8.54 -11.42 1.30
C GLN A 18 7.73 -10.14 1.33
N ALA A 19 7.05 -9.94 2.47
CA ALA A 19 6.19 -8.81 2.73
C ALA A 19 6.54 -8.16 4.07
N VAL A 20 6.41 -6.84 4.12
CA VAL A 20 6.78 -6.01 5.26
C VAL A 20 5.60 -5.15 5.68
N ASP A 21 5.55 -4.84 6.98
CA ASP A 21 4.64 -3.83 7.51
C ASP A 21 5.13 -2.45 7.05
N VAL A 22 4.26 -1.75 6.31
CA VAL A 22 4.53 -0.42 5.76
C VAL A 22 3.60 0.64 6.35
N THR A 23 2.99 0.37 7.50
CA THR A 23 2.04 1.27 8.18
C THR A 23 2.61 2.67 8.37
N ASN A 24 3.85 2.78 8.86
CA ASN A 24 4.52 4.07 9.10
C ASN A 24 4.96 4.76 7.81
N ALA A 25 5.47 3.98 6.85
CA ALA A 25 5.89 4.49 5.54
C ALA A 25 4.70 5.06 4.77
N LEU A 26 3.58 4.33 4.74
CA LEU A 26 2.35 4.79 4.11
C LEU A 26 1.79 6.04 4.79
N GLN A 27 1.73 6.08 6.13
CA GLN A 27 1.24 7.27 6.84
C GLN A 27 2.08 8.51 6.48
N THR A 28 3.40 8.38 6.49
CA THR A 28 4.31 9.46 6.06
C THR A 28 4.08 9.88 4.61
N ALA A 29 3.89 8.91 3.71
CA ALA A 29 3.60 9.18 2.31
C ALA A 29 2.29 9.96 2.15
N ILE A 30 1.20 9.50 2.76
CA ILE A 30 -0.12 10.16 2.77
C ILE A 30 0.00 11.61 3.25
N ASP A 31 0.70 11.83 4.37
CA ASP A 31 0.87 13.16 4.96
C ASP A 31 1.68 14.09 4.03
N SER A 32 2.68 13.55 3.33
CA SER A 32 3.55 14.32 2.42
C SER A 32 2.93 14.61 1.06
N SER A 33 2.00 13.77 0.59
CA SER A 33 1.46 13.82 -0.77
C SER A 33 -0.02 14.20 -0.82
N GLN A 34 -0.52 14.80 0.26
CA GLN A 34 -1.92 15.23 0.39
C GLN A 34 -2.93 14.10 0.11
N GLY A 35 -2.58 12.86 0.46
CA GLY A 35 -3.44 11.69 0.31
C GLY A 35 -3.38 10.96 -1.03
N ILE A 36 -2.66 11.47 -2.03
CA ILE A 36 -2.46 10.78 -3.32
C ILE A 36 -1.09 10.12 -3.32
N VAL A 37 -1.03 8.80 -3.24
CA VAL A 37 0.23 8.06 -3.07
C VAL A 37 0.41 7.05 -4.19
N ARG A 38 1.57 7.09 -4.86
CA ARG A 38 2.04 6.01 -5.72
C ARG A 38 2.65 4.91 -4.86
N ILE A 39 2.21 3.67 -5.04
CA ILE A 39 2.64 2.52 -4.26
C ILE A 39 3.84 1.85 -4.94
N ASP A 40 5.04 2.04 -4.42
CA ASP A 40 6.29 1.47 -4.95
C ASP A 40 7.38 1.31 -3.88
N ASN A 41 8.52 0.74 -4.26
CA ASN A 41 9.70 0.58 -3.39
C ASN A 41 10.16 1.88 -2.71
N GLY A 42 10.00 3.04 -3.35
CA GLY A 42 10.42 4.32 -2.80
C GLY A 42 9.48 4.82 -1.71
N THR A 43 8.18 4.68 -1.90
CA THR A 43 7.16 5.12 -0.92
C THR A 43 6.91 4.10 0.19
N MET A 44 7.12 2.82 -0.07
CA MET A 44 6.89 1.73 0.88
C MET A 44 8.12 1.40 1.75
N GLY A 45 9.18 2.23 1.68
CA GLY A 45 10.35 2.11 2.56
C GLY A 45 11.40 1.06 2.12
N GLY A 46 11.33 0.58 0.89
CA GLY A 46 12.30 -0.35 0.30
C GLY A 46 11.65 -1.44 -0.55
N ASP A 47 12.50 -2.32 -1.11
CA ASP A 47 12.05 -3.50 -1.84
C ASP A 47 12.13 -4.76 -0.96
N PRO A 48 10.99 -5.28 -0.46
CA PRO A 48 10.97 -6.51 0.32
C PRO A 48 11.17 -7.77 -0.54
N SER A 49 10.94 -7.70 -1.86
CA SER A 49 10.93 -8.86 -2.75
C SER A 49 11.55 -8.51 -4.12
N HIS A 50 12.87 -8.45 -4.15
CA HIS A 50 13.63 -8.12 -5.36
C HIS A 50 13.33 -9.10 -6.50
N GLY A 51 12.95 -8.56 -7.66
CA GLY A 51 12.67 -9.33 -8.87
C GLY A 51 11.25 -9.92 -8.96
N ASN A 52 10.42 -9.74 -7.92
CA ASN A 52 9.01 -10.13 -7.97
C ASN A 52 8.11 -8.89 -8.01
N LYS A 53 6.98 -9.02 -8.72
CA LYS A 53 5.93 -8.00 -8.69
C LYS A 53 5.25 -8.04 -7.32
N LYS A 54 5.20 -6.90 -6.64
CA LYS A 54 4.62 -6.81 -5.30
C LYS A 54 3.17 -6.36 -5.34
N HIS A 55 2.48 -6.65 -4.25
CA HIS A 55 1.13 -6.23 -3.98
C HIS A 55 1.09 -5.43 -2.68
N PHE A 56 0.08 -4.59 -2.59
CA PHE A 56 -0.16 -3.74 -1.45
C PHE A 56 -1.56 -4.00 -0.89
N GLY A 57 -1.66 -3.95 0.43
CA GLY A 57 -2.93 -3.98 1.15
C GLY A 57 -2.89 -3.02 2.32
N ALA A 58 -3.97 -2.27 2.52
CA ALA A 58 -4.11 -1.34 3.63
C ALA A 58 -5.52 -1.36 4.23
N CYS A 59 -5.58 -1.22 5.55
CA CYS A 59 -6.77 -0.87 6.30
C CYS A 59 -6.57 0.52 6.90
N VAL A 60 -7.45 1.45 6.52
CA VAL A 60 -7.42 2.86 6.95
C VAL A 60 -8.74 3.18 7.64
N ALA A 61 -8.68 3.68 8.86
CA ALA A 61 -9.85 4.24 9.54
C ALA A 61 -10.07 5.67 9.06
N LEU A 62 -11.13 5.91 8.29
CA LEU A 62 -11.57 7.22 7.81
C LEU A 62 -13.00 7.45 8.32
N ASP A 63 -13.25 8.57 9.00
CA ASP A 63 -14.57 8.92 9.55
C ASP A 63 -15.18 7.81 10.45
N ALA A 64 -14.34 7.19 11.27
CA ALA A 64 -14.69 6.03 12.13
C ALA A 64 -15.14 4.76 11.38
N GLN A 65 -14.99 4.72 10.05
CA GLN A 65 -15.23 3.54 9.23
C GLN A 65 -13.92 2.98 8.65
N ASP A 66 -13.78 1.67 8.67
CA ASP A 66 -12.64 1.00 8.05
C ASP A 66 -12.82 0.95 6.53
N ARG A 67 -11.82 1.47 5.81
CA ARG A 67 -11.68 1.34 4.36
C ARG A 67 -10.48 0.47 4.03
N PHE A 68 -10.69 -0.43 3.08
CA PHE A 68 -9.69 -1.37 2.63
C PHE A 68 -9.23 -0.97 1.22
N PHE A 69 -7.91 -0.89 1.04
CA PHE A 69 -7.30 -0.60 -0.24
C PHE A 69 -6.37 -1.73 -0.62
N ALA A 70 -6.36 -2.08 -1.90
CA ALA A 70 -5.41 -3.03 -2.45
C ALA A 70 -5.05 -2.62 -3.88
N CYS A 71 -3.79 -2.80 -4.24
CA CYS A 71 -3.32 -2.53 -5.59
C CYS A 71 -2.04 -3.32 -5.89
N GLU A 72 -1.66 -3.31 -7.16
CA GLU A 72 -0.35 -3.78 -7.60
C GLU A 72 0.71 -2.67 -7.44
N GLU A 73 1.97 -3.09 -7.33
CA GLU A 73 3.12 -2.18 -7.41
C GLU A 73 3.04 -1.28 -8.65
N GLY A 74 3.32 0.02 -8.43
CA GLY A 74 3.33 1.06 -9.44
C GLY A 74 2.00 1.80 -9.60
N GLN A 75 0.90 1.31 -9.01
CA GLN A 75 -0.40 1.98 -9.05
C GLN A 75 -0.47 3.15 -8.06
N THR A 76 -1.36 4.11 -8.33
CA THR A 76 -1.58 5.28 -7.48
C THR A 76 -2.96 5.18 -6.83
N ILE A 77 -3.03 5.46 -5.53
CA ILE A 77 -4.25 5.45 -4.74
C ILE A 77 -4.50 6.87 -4.20
N ASP A 78 -5.74 7.32 -4.29
CA ASP A 78 -6.23 8.48 -3.54
C ASP A 78 -6.95 8.01 -2.28
N PHE A 79 -6.30 8.21 -1.13
CA PHE A 79 -6.83 7.79 0.16
C PHE A 79 -7.92 8.73 0.71
N PHE A 80 -7.99 9.95 0.21
CA PHE A 80 -8.93 10.98 0.67
C PHE A 80 -10.17 11.11 -0.23
N HIS A 81 -10.26 10.32 -1.31
CA HIS A 81 -11.35 10.40 -2.29
C HIS A 81 -11.55 11.82 -2.86
N THR A 82 -10.44 12.51 -3.11
CA THR A 82 -10.42 13.80 -3.82
C THR A 82 -10.68 13.66 -5.32
N ILE A 83 -10.42 12.47 -5.89
CA ILE A 83 -10.66 12.12 -7.28
C ILE A 83 -12.05 11.45 -7.39
N PRO A 84 -12.96 11.97 -8.24
CA PRO A 84 -14.25 11.33 -8.48
C PRO A 84 -14.09 9.90 -9.01
N PRO A 85 -15.01 8.97 -8.69
CA PRO A 85 -15.01 7.65 -9.31
C PRO A 85 -15.14 7.81 -10.83
N SER A 86 -14.15 7.33 -11.58
CA SER A 86 -14.30 7.12 -13.01
C SER A 86 -15.14 5.86 -13.21
N GLY A 87 -16.40 6.05 -13.64
CA GLY A 87 -17.33 4.97 -14.00
C GLY A 87 -16.95 4.23 -15.27
#